data_AF-A0A3R7I5E4-F1
#
_entry.id   AF-A0A3R7I5E4-F1
#
_cell.length_a   1.000
_cell.length_b   1.000
_cell.length_c   1.000
_cell.angle_alpha   90.00
_cell.angle_beta   90.00
_cell.angle_gamma   90.00
#
_symmetry.space_group_name_H-M   'P 1'
#
loop_
_entity.id
_entity.type
_entity.pdbx_description
1 polymer ?
#
loop_
_entity_poly.entity_id
_entity_poly.type
_entity_poly.pdbx_seq_one_letter_code
_entity_poly.pdbx_strand_id
1 'polypeptide(L)'
;MKLSRVFPLAILFAVPAVHAQMNPIFSALQSVQSAITQTRQLLPPTAGSGAQGSQPVMNEQETQMYNARKAADAQARQQAQDDSERITAADQAQYQAQRQRAQAAAKRASDEDDAEALAVENASIRRDAERQQRATAEAQSMPPLCPGLDIHKLGIGGFFVACKNKGATEPQMLARLGALPMMQQALYTDIIQDIYENNVTDIKKGNAIAAYDTRCTAQNNCQRIAW
;
A
#
# COMPACT_ATOMS: atom_id res chain seq x y z
N MET A 1 36.65 -38.45 -7.71
CA MET A 1 35.18 -38.28 -7.75
C MET A 1 34.55 -38.94 -6.54
N LYS A 2 33.94 -38.17 -5.63
CA LYS A 2 32.78 -38.58 -4.81
C LYS A 2 32.26 -37.32 -4.09
N LEU A 3 31.02 -36.98 -4.39
CA LEU A 3 30.39 -35.68 -4.17
C LEU A 3 30.14 -35.40 -2.69
N SER A 4 30.59 -34.23 -2.24
CA SER A 4 30.22 -33.65 -0.95
C SER A 4 28.80 -33.08 -1.05
N ARG A 5 27.88 -33.61 -0.25
CA ARG A 5 26.50 -33.11 -0.14
C ARG A 5 26.49 -31.91 0.81
N VAL A 6 26.58 -30.72 0.23
CA VAL A 6 26.25 -29.46 0.92
C VAL A 6 24.73 -29.30 0.82
N PHE A 7 24.03 -29.37 1.95
CA PHE A 7 22.63 -29.01 2.06
C PHE A 7 22.50 -27.76 2.94
N PRO A 8 22.01 -26.63 2.42
CA PRO A 8 21.61 -25.50 3.25
C PRO A 8 20.22 -25.77 3.84
N LEU A 9 20.14 -25.77 5.17
CA LEU A 9 18.87 -25.78 5.91
C LEU A 9 18.24 -24.38 5.79
N ALA A 10 17.41 -24.20 4.75
CA ALA A 10 16.48 -23.08 4.65
C ALA A 10 15.24 -23.42 5.48
N ILE A 11 15.06 -22.72 6.60
CA ILE A 11 13.82 -22.81 7.39
C ILE A 11 12.86 -21.73 6.87
N LEU A 12 11.93 -22.15 6.03
CA LEU A 12 10.75 -21.38 5.61
C LEU A 12 9.74 -21.39 6.75
N PHE A 13 9.48 -20.24 7.36
CA PHE A 13 8.25 -20.02 8.12
C PHE A 13 7.35 -19.07 7.34
N ALA A 14 6.22 -19.62 6.89
CA ALA A 14 5.10 -18.85 6.35
C ALA A 14 4.43 -18.08 7.49
N VAL A 15 4.37 -16.77 7.39
CA VAL A 15 3.57 -15.92 8.28
C VAL A 15 2.14 -15.88 7.72
N PRO A 16 1.09 -16.23 8.49
CA PRO A 16 -0.27 -15.92 8.08
C PRO A 16 -0.48 -14.41 8.17
N ALA A 17 -0.81 -13.78 7.03
CA ALA A 17 -1.23 -12.40 6.97
C ALA A 17 -2.59 -12.23 7.69
N VAL A 18 -2.54 -11.84 8.96
CA VAL A 18 -3.71 -11.32 9.68
C VAL A 18 -3.99 -9.92 9.16
N HIS A 19 -5.00 -9.78 8.32
CA HIS A 19 -5.50 -8.49 7.85
C HIS A 19 -6.24 -7.81 9.01
N ALA A 20 -5.56 -6.88 9.67
CA ALA A 20 -6.19 -5.99 10.64
C ALA A 20 -7.08 -4.99 9.91
N GLN A 21 -8.39 -5.19 10.05
CA GLN A 21 -9.47 -4.32 9.62
C GLN A 21 -9.60 -3.17 10.62
N MET A 22 -9.22 -1.93 10.27
CA MET A 22 -9.60 -0.74 11.04
C MET A 22 -9.89 0.50 10.16
N ASN A 23 -11.09 1.03 10.41
CA ASN A 23 -11.67 2.35 10.16
C ASN A 23 -12.24 2.76 8.78
N PRO A 24 -13.58 2.88 8.69
CA PRO A 24 -14.28 3.61 7.64
C PRO A 24 -14.32 5.10 7.97
N ILE A 25 -13.47 5.90 7.31
CA ILE A 25 -13.62 7.36 7.30
C ILE A 25 -13.93 7.76 5.86
N PHE A 26 -15.20 7.76 5.47
CA PHE A 26 -15.73 8.60 4.39
C PHE A 26 -17.26 8.70 4.52
N SER A 27 -17.70 9.40 5.57
CA SER A 27 -19.04 9.98 5.65
C SER A 27 -18.99 11.41 5.09
N ALA A 28 -19.10 11.59 3.77
CA ALA A 28 -19.35 12.90 3.16
C ALA A 28 -19.74 12.81 1.67
N LEU A 29 -20.89 12.23 1.36
CA LEU A 29 -21.62 12.55 0.12
C LEU A 29 -23.12 12.60 0.43
N GLN A 30 -23.55 13.66 1.09
CA GLN A 30 -24.94 14.08 1.14
C GLN A 30 -25.10 15.39 0.35
N SER A 31 -26.18 15.42 -0.43
CA SER A 31 -26.87 16.58 -1.00
C SER A 31 -26.16 17.44 -2.06
N VAL A 32 -26.38 17.12 -3.34
CA VAL A 32 -26.84 18.12 -4.34
C VAL A 32 -27.86 17.45 -5.28
N GLN A 33 -29.05 17.18 -4.78
CA GLN A 33 -30.25 17.05 -5.61
C GLN A 33 -31.10 18.27 -5.33
N SER A 34 -31.01 19.30 -6.17
CA SER A 34 -32.01 20.37 -6.29
C SER A 34 -31.67 21.25 -7.49
N ALA A 35 -32.71 21.67 -8.23
CA ALA A 35 -32.72 22.70 -9.26
C ALA A 35 -32.37 22.30 -10.71
N ILE A 36 -33.18 21.42 -11.32
CA ILE A 36 -33.60 21.62 -12.73
C ILE A 36 -35.11 21.34 -12.82
N THR A 37 -35.90 22.26 -12.26
CA THR A 37 -37.32 22.39 -12.57
C THR A 37 -37.65 23.87 -12.53
N GLN A 38 -38.39 24.34 -13.52
CA GLN A 38 -38.89 25.72 -13.72
C GLN A 38 -37.98 26.71 -14.46
N THR A 39 -38.04 26.64 -15.79
CA THR A 39 -38.30 27.83 -16.62
C THR A 39 -39.30 27.47 -17.72
N ARG A 40 -40.54 27.17 -17.30
CA ARG A 40 -41.72 27.34 -18.15
C ARG A 40 -42.39 28.61 -17.67
N GLN A 41 -42.85 29.43 -18.62
CA GLN A 41 -43.63 30.66 -18.45
C GLN A 41 -42.84 31.92 -18.12
N LEU A 42 -42.48 32.67 -19.16
CA LEU A 42 -42.71 34.11 -19.22
C LEU A 42 -43.04 34.49 -20.68
N LEU A 43 -44.34 34.56 -20.99
CA LEU A 43 -44.91 35.56 -21.91
C LEU A 43 -45.18 36.83 -21.08
N PRO A 44 -45.20 38.07 -21.62
CA PRO A 44 -46.36 38.58 -22.41
C PRO A 44 -46.01 39.79 -23.34
N PRO A 45 -46.93 40.69 -23.78
CA PRO A 45 -48.23 40.55 -24.48
C PRO A 45 -48.35 41.46 -25.75
N THR A 46 -49.39 41.29 -26.58
CA THR A 46 -50.21 42.38 -27.18
C THR A 46 -51.41 41.76 -27.92
N ALA A 47 -52.64 41.98 -27.45
CA ALA A 47 -53.60 43.05 -27.79
C ALA A 47 -54.33 42.82 -29.12
N GLY A 48 -55.65 42.63 -29.03
CA GLY A 48 -56.52 42.29 -30.14
C GLY A 48 -56.94 43.47 -31.00
N SER A 49 -57.56 43.15 -32.14
CA SER A 49 -58.56 43.95 -32.84
C SER A 49 -59.24 43.05 -33.87
N GLY A 50 -60.57 43.02 -33.86
CA GLY A 50 -61.36 42.37 -34.89
C GLY A 50 -61.18 43.10 -36.23
N ALA A 51 -61.18 42.33 -37.31
CA ALA A 51 -61.40 42.85 -38.65
C ALA A 51 -62.08 41.76 -39.47
N GLN A 52 -63.24 42.14 -40.01
CA GLN A 52 -64.06 41.37 -40.92
C GLN A 52 -63.24 40.77 -42.06
N GLY A 53 -63.60 39.54 -42.40
CA GLY A 53 -63.09 38.81 -43.54
C GLY A 53 -63.18 39.65 -44.81
N SER A 54 -62.01 40.03 -45.30
CA SER A 54 -61.77 40.31 -46.71
C SER A 54 -60.74 39.26 -47.12
N GLN A 55 -61.17 38.26 -47.89
CA GLN A 55 -60.23 37.37 -48.55
C GLN A 55 -59.46 38.21 -49.57
N PRO A 56 -58.14 38.37 -49.43
CA PRO A 56 -57.37 39.00 -50.49
C PRO A 56 -57.42 38.04 -51.69
N VAL A 57 -57.87 38.55 -52.83
CA VAL A 57 -57.60 37.91 -54.13
C VAL A 57 -56.10 38.11 -54.35
N MET A 58 -55.30 37.19 -53.81
CA MET A 58 -53.85 37.21 -53.91
C MET A 58 -53.51 36.90 -55.36
N ASN A 59 -52.76 37.80 -56.01
CA ASN A 59 -52.33 37.63 -57.39
C ASN A 59 -51.41 36.39 -57.47
N GLU A 60 -51.49 35.60 -58.54
CA GLU A 60 -50.73 34.34 -58.69
C GLU A 60 -49.21 34.53 -58.45
N GLN A 61 -48.70 35.71 -58.79
CA GLN A 61 -47.29 36.08 -58.65
C GLN A 61 -46.86 36.34 -57.20
N GLU A 62 -47.72 36.94 -56.37
CA GLU A 62 -47.45 37.12 -54.93
C GLU A 62 -47.52 35.79 -54.18
N THR A 63 -48.42 34.91 -54.61
CA THR A 63 -48.55 33.56 -54.04
C THR A 63 -47.32 32.71 -54.35
N GLN A 64 -46.77 32.80 -55.57
CA GLN A 64 -45.51 32.15 -55.93
C GLN A 64 -44.33 32.66 -55.11
N MET A 65 -44.21 33.98 -54.92
CA MET A 65 -43.10 34.56 -54.15
C MET A 65 -43.18 34.19 -52.65
N TYR A 66 -44.39 34.17 -52.08
CA TYR A 66 -44.63 33.71 -50.72
C TYR A 66 -44.24 32.23 -50.53
N ASN A 67 -44.63 31.36 -51.46
CA ASN A 67 -44.28 29.94 -51.43
C ASN A 67 -42.77 29.70 -51.57
N ALA A 68 -42.09 30.46 -52.45
CA ALA A 68 -40.64 30.38 -52.62
C ALA A 68 -39.89 30.80 -51.34
N ARG A 69 -40.32 31.87 -50.67
CA ARG A 69 -39.71 32.34 -49.42
C ARG A 69 -39.94 31.35 -48.27
N LYS A 70 -41.14 30.78 -48.18
CA LYS A 70 -41.47 29.74 -47.20
C LYS A 70 -40.62 28.47 -47.39
N ALA A 71 -40.34 28.08 -48.64
CA ALA A 71 -39.45 26.96 -48.94
C ALA A 71 -37.99 27.25 -48.57
N ALA A 72 -37.50 28.47 -48.83
CA ALA A 72 -36.16 28.90 -48.43
C ALA A 72 -36.00 28.95 -46.90
N ASP A 73 -37.00 29.48 -46.18
CA ASP A 73 -37.01 29.49 -44.72
C ASP A 73 -37.06 28.07 -44.12
N ALA A 74 -37.75 27.13 -44.78
CA ALA A 74 -37.77 25.73 -44.36
C ALA A 74 -36.41 25.06 -44.54
N GLN A 75 -35.72 25.31 -45.65
CA GLN A 75 -34.36 24.80 -45.88
C GLN A 75 -33.35 25.40 -44.88
N ALA A 76 -33.41 26.72 -44.64
CA ALA A 76 -32.53 27.38 -43.67
C ALA A 76 -32.69 26.80 -42.26
N ARG A 77 -33.92 26.44 -41.86
CA ARG A 77 -34.20 25.79 -40.58
C ARG A 77 -33.67 24.36 -40.51
N GLN A 78 -33.77 23.59 -41.58
CA GLN A 78 -33.19 22.24 -41.63
C GLN A 78 -31.66 22.28 -41.53
N GLN A 79 -31.03 23.19 -42.26
CA GLN A 79 -29.58 23.35 -42.23
C GLN A 79 -29.06 23.78 -40.84
N ALA A 80 -29.77 24.70 -40.18
CA ALA A 80 -29.44 25.09 -38.82
C ALA A 80 -29.62 23.96 -37.79
N GLN A 81 -30.57 23.03 -38.01
CA GLN A 81 -30.74 21.85 -37.16
C GLN A 81 -29.60 20.85 -37.37
N ASP A 82 -29.27 20.53 -38.63
CA ASP A 82 -28.17 19.62 -38.98
C ASP A 82 -26.82 20.14 -38.45
N ASP A 83 -26.55 21.44 -38.59
CA ASP A 83 -25.33 22.07 -38.08
C ASP A 83 -25.27 22.02 -36.55
N SER A 84 -26.40 22.26 -35.86
CA SER A 84 -26.48 22.18 -34.40
C SER A 84 -26.24 20.75 -33.88
N GLU A 85 -26.77 19.74 -34.56
CA GLU A 85 -26.53 18.33 -34.24
C GLU A 85 -25.07 17.94 -34.46
N ARG A 86 -24.45 18.39 -35.56
CA ARG A 86 -23.02 18.13 -35.83
C ARG A 86 -22.10 18.77 -34.80
N ILE A 87 -22.36 20.01 -34.41
CA ILE A 87 -21.58 20.70 -33.37
C ILE A 87 -21.71 19.96 -32.04
N THR A 88 -22.95 19.60 -31.66
CA THR A 88 -23.21 18.87 -30.41
C THR A 88 -22.52 17.50 -30.38
N ALA A 89 -22.54 16.77 -31.50
CA ALA A 89 -21.86 15.47 -31.62
C ALA A 89 -20.34 15.62 -31.55
N ALA A 90 -19.77 16.66 -32.19
CA ALA A 90 -18.34 16.95 -32.14
C ALA A 90 -17.87 17.32 -30.71
N ASP A 91 -18.64 18.14 -30.00
CA ASP A 91 -18.36 18.53 -28.62
C ASP A 91 -18.42 17.33 -27.66
N GLN A 92 -19.42 16.45 -27.82
CA GLN A 92 -19.48 15.22 -27.05
C GLN A 92 -18.27 14.30 -27.30
N ALA A 93 -17.86 14.15 -28.55
CA ALA A 93 -16.70 13.33 -28.90
C ALA A 93 -15.40 13.91 -28.30
N GLN A 94 -15.21 15.23 -28.35
CA GLN A 94 -14.07 15.90 -27.72
C GLN A 94 -14.06 15.71 -26.21
N TYR A 95 -15.20 15.88 -25.54
CA TYR A 95 -15.31 15.70 -24.10
C TYR A 95 -14.97 14.26 -23.67
N GLN A 96 -15.47 13.27 -24.40
CA GLN A 96 -15.16 11.86 -24.14
C GLN A 96 -13.67 11.55 -24.35
N ALA A 97 -13.06 12.07 -25.43
CA ALA A 97 -11.63 11.92 -25.69
C ALA A 97 -10.77 12.57 -24.60
N GLN A 98 -11.17 13.75 -24.10
CA GLN A 98 -10.49 14.42 -23.00
C GLN A 98 -10.58 13.62 -21.70
N ARG A 99 -11.76 13.07 -21.39
CA ARG A 99 -11.95 12.19 -20.22
C ARG A 99 -11.07 10.95 -20.26
N GLN A 100 -10.98 10.30 -21.42
CA GLN A 100 -10.11 9.12 -21.59
C GLN A 100 -8.62 9.47 -21.41
N ARG A 101 -8.17 10.61 -21.94
CA ARG A 101 -6.79 11.08 -21.75
C ARG A 101 -6.50 11.40 -20.28
N ALA A 102 -7.43 12.04 -19.59
CA ALA A 102 -7.28 12.35 -18.17
C ALA A 102 -7.21 11.06 -17.32
N GLN A 103 -8.04 10.07 -17.62
CA GLN A 103 -7.99 8.76 -16.96
C GLN A 103 -6.67 8.02 -17.25
N ALA A 104 -6.20 8.02 -18.49
CA ALA A 104 -4.93 7.39 -18.87
C ALA A 104 -3.73 8.09 -18.20
N ALA A 105 -3.75 9.42 -18.09
CA ALA A 105 -2.72 10.17 -17.38
C ALA A 105 -2.72 9.87 -15.87
N ALA A 106 -3.89 9.86 -15.24
CA ALA A 106 -4.03 9.51 -13.82
C ALA A 106 -3.56 8.07 -13.55
N LYS A 107 -3.89 7.12 -14.43
CA LYS A 107 -3.42 5.75 -14.31
C LYS A 107 -1.89 5.65 -14.40
N ARG A 108 -1.26 6.35 -15.35
CA ARG A 108 0.21 6.36 -15.46
C ARG A 108 0.88 6.92 -14.21
N ALA A 109 0.37 8.04 -13.68
CA ALA A 109 0.90 8.62 -12.46
C ALA A 109 0.82 7.64 -11.27
N SER A 110 -0.32 6.96 -11.11
CA SER A 110 -0.47 5.93 -10.07
C SER A 110 0.48 4.74 -10.27
N ASP A 111 0.64 4.26 -11.51
CA ASP A 111 1.54 3.15 -11.81
C ASP A 111 3.02 3.55 -11.57
N GLU A 112 3.38 4.82 -11.77
CA GLU A 112 4.71 5.40 -11.48
C GLU A 112 4.96 5.50 -9.96
N ASP A 113 3.98 5.99 -9.19
CA ASP A 113 4.06 6.07 -7.72
C ASP A 113 4.24 4.68 -7.09
N ASP A 114 3.49 3.68 -7.57
CA ASP A 114 3.61 2.29 -7.11
C ASP A 114 5.00 1.70 -7.43
N ALA A 115 5.54 2.02 -8.61
CA ALA A 115 6.88 1.59 -9.00
C ALA A 115 7.97 2.22 -8.12
N GLU A 116 7.83 3.50 -7.75
CA GLU A 116 8.75 4.18 -6.84
C GLU A 116 8.67 3.59 -5.43
N ALA A 117 7.47 3.34 -4.90
CA ALA A 117 7.29 2.73 -3.60
C ALA A 117 7.97 1.35 -3.51
N LEU A 118 7.78 0.51 -4.53
CA LEU A 118 8.44 -0.78 -4.65
C LEU A 118 9.97 -0.65 -4.74
N ALA A 119 10.48 0.36 -5.44
CA ALA A 119 11.92 0.59 -5.54
C ALA A 119 12.54 0.99 -4.19
N VAL A 120 11.85 1.85 -3.43
CA VAL A 120 12.28 2.27 -2.09
C VAL A 120 12.30 1.09 -1.12
N GLU A 121 11.26 0.25 -1.12
CA GLU A 121 11.18 -0.94 -0.28
C GLU A 121 12.28 -1.97 -0.62
N ASN A 122 12.48 -2.26 -1.92
CA ASN A 122 13.56 -3.16 -2.33
C ASN A 122 14.94 -2.61 -1.95
N ALA A 123 15.14 -1.30 -2.03
CA ALA A 123 16.37 -0.66 -1.59
C ALA A 123 16.56 -0.77 -0.07
N SER A 124 15.51 -0.65 0.75
CA SER A 124 15.62 -0.87 2.20
C SER A 124 15.96 -2.30 2.54
N ILE A 125 15.29 -3.28 1.91
CA ILE A 125 15.57 -4.71 2.10
C ILE A 125 17.03 -5.02 1.80
N ARG A 126 17.57 -4.49 0.68
CA ARG A 126 18.99 -4.66 0.33
C ARG A 126 19.94 -4.06 1.37
N ARG A 127 19.67 -2.85 1.84
CA ARG A 127 20.49 -2.21 2.89
C ARG A 127 20.47 -3.02 4.19
N ASP A 128 19.33 -3.59 4.56
CA ASP A 128 19.21 -4.40 5.77
C ASP A 128 19.95 -5.73 5.64
N ALA A 129 19.85 -6.37 4.46
CA ALA A 129 20.62 -7.56 4.16
C ALA A 129 22.14 -7.29 4.22
N GLU A 130 22.62 -6.18 3.64
CA GLU A 130 24.02 -5.77 3.69
C GLU A 130 24.48 -5.49 5.13
N ARG A 131 23.67 -4.80 5.94
CA ARG A 131 23.96 -4.56 7.36
C ARG A 131 24.08 -5.87 8.13
N GLN A 132 23.16 -6.81 7.90
CA GLN A 132 23.19 -8.11 8.56
C GLN A 132 24.40 -8.95 8.16
N GLN A 133 24.79 -8.91 6.87
CA GLN A 133 26.00 -9.58 6.40
C GLN A 133 27.26 -9.00 7.05
N ARG A 134 27.38 -7.68 7.16
CA ARG A 134 28.50 -7.03 7.85
C ARG A 134 28.56 -7.43 9.31
N ALA A 135 27.43 -7.37 10.02
CA ALA A 135 27.39 -7.76 11.42
C ALA A 135 27.79 -9.23 11.62
N THR A 136 27.32 -10.13 10.73
CA THR A 136 27.70 -11.54 10.75
C THR A 136 29.20 -11.74 10.50
N ALA A 137 29.76 -11.05 9.51
CA ALA A 137 31.19 -11.11 9.20
C ALA A 137 32.05 -10.57 10.37
N GLU A 138 31.61 -9.48 11.00
CA GLU A 138 32.25 -8.92 12.19
C GLU A 138 32.25 -9.95 13.34
N ALA A 139 31.14 -10.61 13.65
CA ALA A 139 31.13 -11.66 14.68
C ALA A 139 31.98 -12.88 14.34
N GLN A 140 32.06 -13.28 13.07
CA GLN A 140 32.95 -14.36 12.64
C GLN A 140 34.42 -13.99 12.83
N SER A 141 34.78 -12.71 12.70
CA SER A 141 36.14 -12.22 12.94
C SER A 141 36.51 -12.11 14.42
N MET A 142 35.51 -12.12 15.32
CA MET A 142 35.77 -12.05 16.77
C MET A 142 36.32 -13.39 17.29
N PRO A 143 37.40 -13.38 18.09
CA PRO A 143 37.92 -14.60 18.73
C PRO A 143 36.83 -15.25 19.57
N PRO A 144 36.66 -16.59 19.61
CA PRO A 144 35.57 -17.27 20.30
C PRO A 144 35.43 -16.77 21.75
N LEU A 145 34.19 -16.54 22.20
CA LEU A 145 33.91 -15.90 23.50
C LEU A 145 34.61 -16.65 24.65
N CYS A 146 34.65 -17.97 24.52
CA CYS A 146 35.16 -18.88 25.52
C CYS A 146 35.94 -19.99 24.83
N PRO A 147 37.22 -19.75 24.52
CA PRO A 147 38.05 -20.73 23.82
C PRO A 147 38.16 -22.03 24.62
N GLY A 148 38.08 -23.16 23.90
CA GLY A 148 38.17 -24.51 24.47
C GLY A 148 36.87 -25.07 25.04
N LEU A 149 35.74 -24.34 24.93
CA LEU A 149 34.41 -24.92 25.17
C LEU A 149 33.84 -25.49 23.87
N ASP A 150 33.39 -26.74 23.96
CA ASP A 150 32.70 -27.41 22.86
C ASP A 150 31.21 -27.05 22.90
N ILE A 151 30.81 -26.16 21.99
CA ILE A 151 29.42 -25.68 21.87
C ILE A 151 28.47 -26.80 21.46
N HIS A 152 28.96 -27.92 20.90
CA HIS A 152 28.13 -29.04 20.48
C HIS A 152 27.75 -29.97 21.64
N LYS A 153 28.46 -29.88 22.77
CA LYS A 153 28.19 -30.66 23.99
C LYS A 153 27.36 -29.91 25.01
N LEU A 154 27.23 -28.59 24.85
CA LEU A 154 26.53 -27.71 25.76
C LEU A 154 25.31 -27.11 25.05
N GLY A 155 24.15 -27.10 25.70
CA GLY A 155 23.04 -26.25 25.25
C GLY A 155 23.44 -24.77 25.39
N ILE A 156 22.72 -23.88 24.69
CA ILE A 156 23.07 -22.45 24.60
C ILE A 156 23.21 -21.79 25.99
N GLY A 157 22.31 -22.08 26.93
CA GLY A 157 22.39 -21.55 28.29
C GLY A 157 23.52 -22.16 29.11
N GLY A 158 23.80 -23.45 28.94
CA GLY A 158 24.96 -24.12 29.51
C GLY A 158 26.29 -23.56 28.98
N PHE A 159 26.34 -23.17 27.71
CA PHE A 159 27.49 -22.47 27.13
C PHE A 159 27.72 -21.11 27.80
N PHE A 160 26.67 -20.29 27.98
CA PHE A 160 26.80 -19.01 28.67
C PHE A 160 27.24 -19.15 30.13
N VAL A 161 26.72 -20.15 30.86
CA VAL A 161 27.19 -20.45 32.22
C VAL A 161 28.67 -20.87 32.22
N ALA A 162 29.07 -21.76 31.31
CA ALA A 162 30.46 -22.20 31.20
C ALA A 162 31.41 -21.04 30.86
N CYS A 163 30.94 -20.10 30.03
CA CYS A 163 31.64 -18.86 29.69
C CYS A 163 31.82 -17.94 30.90
N LYS A 164 30.74 -17.66 31.62
CA LYS A 164 30.76 -16.89 32.86
C LYS A 164 31.72 -17.51 33.89
N ASN A 165 31.65 -18.82 34.08
CA ASN A 165 32.53 -19.54 35.01
C ASN A 165 34.01 -19.46 34.64
N LYS A 166 34.33 -19.18 33.36
CA LYS A 166 35.69 -18.92 32.86
C LYS A 166 36.10 -17.45 32.95
N GLY A 167 35.26 -16.58 33.51
CA GLY A 167 35.55 -15.17 33.73
C GLY A 167 35.03 -14.22 32.64
N ALA A 168 34.20 -14.70 31.70
CA ALA A 168 33.51 -13.79 30.79
C ALA A 168 32.59 -12.86 31.58
N THR A 169 32.55 -11.57 31.24
CA THR A 169 31.61 -10.62 31.84
C THR A 169 30.34 -10.52 31.01
N GLU A 170 29.22 -10.15 31.63
CA GLU A 170 27.96 -9.94 30.92
C GLU A 170 28.11 -8.97 29.75
N PRO A 171 28.75 -7.78 29.89
CA PRO A 171 28.99 -6.89 28.76
C PRO A 171 29.78 -7.53 27.62
N GLN A 172 30.77 -8.40 27.92
CA GLN A 172 31.53 -9.10 26.88
C GLN A 172 30.66 -10.11 26.12
N MET A 173 29.72 -10.76 26.81
CA MET A 173 28.82 -11.71 26.17
C MET A 173 27.73 -11.01 25.36
N LEU A 174 27.16 -9.92 25.88
CA LEU A 174 26.17 -9.10 25.18
C LEU A 174 26.76 -8.42 23.93
N ALA A 175 28.00 -7.92 24.00
CA ALA A 175 28.68 -7.33 22.84
C ALA A 175 28.78 -8.30 21.65
N ARG A 176 28.78 -9.61 21.91
CA ARG A 176 28.84 -10.62 20.86
C ARG A 176 27.50 -10.92 20.19
N LEU A 177 26.40 -10.52 20.81
CA LEU A 177 25.06 -10.74 20.27
C LEU A 177 24.75 -9.82 19.10
N GLY A 178 25.41 -8.67 18.97
CA GLY A 178 25.07 -7.63 17.97
C GLY A 178 25.07 -8.10 16.51
N ALA A 179 25.69 -9.24 16.22
CA ALA A 179 25.72 -9.86 14.90
C ALA A 179 24.60 -10.85 14.60
N LEU A 180 23.81 -11.22 15.61
CA LEU A 180 22.72 -12.18 15.46
C LEU A 180 21.47 -11.49 14.90
N PRO A 181 20.52 -12.22 14.30
CA PRO A 181 19.20 -11.68 14.01
C PRO A 181 18.54 -11.10 15.27
N MET A 182 17.79 -9.99 15.15
CA MET A 182 17.22 -9.26 16.30
C MET A 182 16.47 -10.16 17.31
N MET A 183 15.70 -11.13 16.82
CA MET A 183 14.99 -12.08 17.68
C MET A 183 15.94 -12.96 18.51
N GLN A 184 17.06 -13.39 17.92
CA GLN A 184 18.09 -14.13 18.64
C GLN A 184 18.88 -13.23 19.60
N GLN A 185 19.10 -11.96 19.24
CA GLN A 185 19.72 -10.99 20.14
C GLN A 185 18.88 -10.83 21.42
N ALA A 186 17.57 -10.61 21.27
CA ALA A 186 16.65 -10.49 22.40
C ALA A 186 16.66 -11.76 23.27
N LEU A 187 16.42 -12.92 22.66
CA LEU A 187 16.41 -14.21 23.37
C LEU A 187 17.72 -14.45 24.14
N TYR A 188 18.88 -14.24 23.51
CA TYR A 188 20.16 -14.49 24.19
C TYR A 188 20.51 -13.41 25.21
N THR A 189 20.02 -12.19 25.03
CA THR A 189 20.14 -11.13 26.05
C THR A 189 19.42 -11.55 27.32
N ASP A 190 18.16 -12.00 27.21
CA ASP A 190 17.35 -12.44 28.34
C ASP A 190 18.03 -13.61 29.09
N ILE A 191 18.50 -14.61 28.36
CA ILE A 191 19.22 -15.77 28.94
C ILE A 191 20.48 -15.32 29.68
N ILE A 192 21.29 -14.44 29.07
CA ILE A 192 22.52 -13.95 29.69
C ILE A 192 22.20 -13.16 30.95
N GLN A 193 21.21 -12.25 30.89
CA GLN A 193 20.79 -11.46 32.04
C GLN A 193 20.34 -12.36 33.19
N ASP A 194 19.47 -13.35 32.94
CA ASP A 194 19.00 -14.29 33.96
C ASP A 194 20.16 -15.09 34.60
N ILE A 195 21.18 -15.46 33.82
CA ILE A 195 22.39 -16.15 34.32
C ILE A 195 23.24 -15.25 35.23
N TYR A 196 23.37 -13.95 34.93
CA TYR A 196 24.19 -13.02 35.71
C TYR A 196 23.44 -12.52 36.94
N GLU A 197 22.20 -12.06 36.76
CA GLU A 197 21.35 -11.56 37.84
C GLU A 197 21.13 -12.62 38.94
N ASN A 198 20.86 -13.88 38.55
CA ASN A 198 20.65 -14.97 39.52
C ASN A 198 21.95 -15.71 39.91
N ASN A 199 23.10 -15.16 39.55
CA ASN A 199 24.42 -15.72 39.76
C ASN A 199 24.53 -17.23 39.45
N VAL A 200 23.97 -17.68 38.33
CA VAL A 200 23.94 -19.09 37.94
C VAL A 200 25.35 -19.58 37.60
N THR A 201 25.76 -20.69 38.21
CA THR A 201 27.04 -21.36 37.96
C THR A 201 26.88 -22.80 37.48
N ASP A 202 25.69 -23.38 37.63
CA ASP A 202 25.37 -24.75 37.20
C ASP A 202 24.93 -24.79 35.73
N ILE A 203 25.56 -25.69 34.97
CA ILE A 203 25.32 -25.86 33.52
C ILE A 203 23.90 -26.33 33.22
N LYS A 204 23.34 -27.22 34.04
CA LYS A 204 21.98 -27.74 33.83
C LYS A 204 20.94 -26.65 34.08
N LYS A 205 21.15 -25.83 35.11
CA LYS A 205 20.33 -24.66 35.41
C LYS A 205 20.40 -23.63 34.27
N GLY A 206 21.59 -23.37 33.74
CA GLY A 206 21.75 -22.54 32.52
C GLY A 206 20.92 -23.07 31.34
N ASN A 207 20.96 -24.37 31.08
CA ASN A 207 20.13 -24.97 30.02
C ASN A 207 18.62 -24.89 30.30
N ALA A 208 18.21 -24.96 31.57
CA ALA A 208 16.81 -24.81 31.96
C ALA A 208 16.30 -23.40 31.69
N ILE A 209 17.10 -22.37 31.98
CA ILE A 209 16.84 -20.97 31.64
C ILE A 209 16.62 -20.81 30.15
N ALA A 210 17.60 -21.24 29.35
CA ALA A 210 17.49 -21.16 27.90
C ALA A 210 16.28 -21.91 27.32
N ALA A 211 15.95 -23.08 27.87
CA ALA A 211 14.78 -23.84 27.44
C ALA A 211 13.47 -23.13 27.81
N TYR A 212 13.42 -22.44 28.95
CA TYR A 212 12.29 -21.62 29.35
C TYR A 212 12.14 -20.42 28.41
N ASP A 213 13.18 -19.60 28.24
CA ASP A 213 13.12 -18.38 27.42
C ASP A 213 12.84 -18.68 25.94
N THR A 214 13.33 -19.81 25.43
CA THR A 214 13.02 -20.26 24.07
C THR A 214 11.52 -20.58 23.91
N ARG A 215 10.92 -21.33 24.86
CA ARG A 215 9.48 -21.61 24.84
C ARG A 215 8.65 -20.35 25.00
N CYS A 216 9.11 -19.48 25.90
CA CYS A 216 8.53 -18.19 26.22
C CYS A 216 8.41 -17.31 24.98
N THR A 217 9.53 -17.12 24.27
CA THR A 217 9.61 -16.36 23.02
C THR A 217 8.74 -16.97 21.93
N ALA A 218 8.69 -18.31 21.82
CA ALA A 218 7.86 -18.99 20.84
C ALA A 218 6.35 -18.87 21.13
N GLN A 219 5.95 -18.74 22.40
CA GLN A 219 4.56 -18.71 22.84
C GLN A 219 4.05 -17.29 23.13
N ASN A 220 4.88 -16.25 23.01
CA ASN A 220 4.56 -14.86 23.38
C ASN A 220 3.96 -14.71 24.79
N ASN A 221 4.33 -15.60 25.73
CA ASN A 221 3.79 -15.61 27.08
C ASN A 221 4.91 -15.66 28.12
N CYS A 222 5.56 -14.52 28.30
CA CYS A 222 6.73 -14.39 29.15
C CYS A 222 6.42 -13.76 30.50
N GLN A 223 6.55 -14.57 31.55
CA GLN A 223 6.61 -14.10 32.92
C GLN A 223 7.98 -14.43 33.48
N ARG A 224 8.83 -13.42 33.67
CA ARG A 224 10.18 -13.63 34.21
C ARG A 224 10.08 -14.36 35.55
N ILE A 225 10.69 -15.55 35.64
CA ILE A 225 10.71 -16.36 36.85
C ILE A 225 12.05 -16.18 37.58
N ALA A 226 12.02 -16.26 38.90
CA ALA A 226 13.25 -16.26 39.70
C ALA A 226 13.94 -17.62 39.57
N TRP A 227 15.24 -17.62 39.28
CA TRP A 227 16.01 -18.82 38.97
C TRP A 227 16.83 -19.33 40.14
#